data_AF-R8BCE0-F1
#
_entry.id   AF-R8BCE0-F1
#
_cell.length_a   1.000
_cell.length_b   1.000
_cell.length_c   1.000
_cell.angle_alpha   90.00
_cell.angle_beta   90.00
_cell.angle_gamma   90.00
#
_symmetry.space_group_name_H-M   'P 1'
#
loop_
_entity.id
_entity.type
_entity.pdbx_description
1 polymer ?
#
loop_
_entity_poly.entity_id
_entity_poly.type
_entity_poly.pdbx_seq_one_letter_code
_entity_poly.pdbx_strand_id
1 'polypeptide(L)'
;MHFASVALAALVSMVAAQSTDVIVVRVSNSSNALVFQPDNIKATVGQMVQFQFEAGNHTVTQSAFDSPCQPVSLHSNATGFHSGFQPVAASAAEGMIPTYTIMVNNTTPMWVYCAQGKHCQAGMVMVINENTAANSTRSLANFKELAKTDTIIVPGSAAAGTTGSTSTTGTSTGGTTGATGTSAGVVLKTSGSLSLLGLAAALFLL
;
A
#
# COMPACT_ATOMS: atom_id res chain seq x y z
N MET A 1 -8.75 -26.35 64.37
CA MET A 1 -8.01 -26.97 63.25
C MET A 1 -8.69 -26.52 61.96
N HIS A 2 -8.34 -25.34 61.43
CA HIS A 2 -8.88 -24.82 60.18
C HIS A 2 -7.80 -24.86 59.12
N PHE A 3 -7.90 -25.79 58.17
CA PHE A 3 -7.04 -25.84 57.00
C PHE A 3 -7.72 -25.03 55.89
N ALA A 4 -7.26 -23.79 55.70
CA ALA A 4 -7.67 -22.97 54.57
C ALA A 4 -6.99 -23.49 53.30
N SER A 5 -7.76 -24.13 52.43
CA SER A 5 -7.30 -24.54 51.10
C SER A 5 -7.43 -23.34 50.16
N VAL A 6 -6.30 -22.77 49.75
CA VAL A 6 -6.25 -21.73 48.70
C VAL A 6 -6.18 -22.45 47.36
N ALA A 7 -7.27 -22.44 46.61
CA ALA A 7 -7.31 -22.95 45.24
C ALA A 7 -6.75 -21.88 44.28
N LEU A 8 -5.59 -22.16 43.67
CA LEU A 8 -4.99 -21.32 42.64
C LEU A 8 -5.61 -21.70 41.28
N ALA A 9 -6.52 -20.87 40.76
CA ALA A 9 -7.10 -21.06 39.44
C ALA A 9 -6.08 -20.64 38.35
N ALA A 10 -5.49 -21.62 37.66
CA ALA A 10 -4.65 -21.36 36.49
C ALA A 10 -5.53 -21.01 35.28
N LEU A 11 -5.53 -19.74 34.87
CA LEU A 11 -6.13 -19.29 33.61
C LEU A 11 -5.20 -19.67 32.45
N VAL A 12 -5.49 -20.80 31.80
CA VAL A 12 -4.82 -21.19 30.55
C VAL A 12 -5.36 -20.32 29.42
N SER A 13 -4.60 -19.29 29.03
CA SER A 13 -4.90 -18.49 27.84
C SER A 13 -4.61 -19.31 26.58
N MET A 14 -5.67 -19.84 25.96
CA MET A 14 -5.60 -20.51 24.67
C MET A 14 -5.52 -19.44 23.58
N VAL A 15 -4.31 -19.14 23.09
CA VAL A 15 -4.16 -18.38 21.85
C VAL A 15 -4.38 -19.36 20.70
N ALA A 16 -5.59 -19.37 20.13
CA ALA A 16 -5.82 -20.06 18.87
C ALA A 16 -5.07 -19.31 17.77
N ALA A 17 -4.03 -19.93 17.19
CA ALA A 17 -3.39 -19.44 15.98
C ALA A 17 -4.43 -19.52 14.85
N GLN A 18 -5.07 -18.39 14.53
CA GLN A 18 -5.92 -18.30 13.36
C GLN A 18 -5.02 -18.32 12.12
N SER A 19 -5.05 -19.42 11.37
CA SER A 19 -4.42 -19.51 10.05
C SER A 19 -5.19 -18.57 9.11
N THR A 20 -4.73 -17.32 8.98
CA THR A 20 -5.27 -16.38 8.00
C THR A 20 -4.89 -16.87 6.61
N ASP A 21 -5.88 -17.27 5.82
CA ASP A 21 -5.69 -17.68 4.45
C ASP A 21 -5.24 -16.48 3.58
N VAL A 22 -4.23 -16.71 2.73
CA VAL A 22 -3.55 -15.68 1.93
C VAL A 22 -3.72 -16.00 0.45
N ILE A 23 -4.37 -15.08 -0.26
CA ILE A 23 -4.49 -15.13 -1.71
C ILE A 23 -3.31 -14.35 -2.31
N VAL A 24 -2.50 -15.01 -3.13
CA VAL A 24 -1.37 -14.39 -3.82
C VAL A 24 -1.80 -13.86 -5.18
N VAL A 25 -1.45 -12.61 -5.45
CA VAL A 25 -1.56 -11.95 -6.77
C VAL A 25 -0.16 -11.55 -7.22
N ARG A 26 0.29 -12.08 -8.35
CA ARG A 26 1.53 -11.63 -8.98
C ARG A 26 1.29 -10.29 -9.68
N VAL A 27 2.20 -9.34 -9.46
CA VAL A 27 2.23 -8.06 -10.16
C VAL A 27 3.35 -8.13 -11.17
N SER A 28 3.01 -8.10 -12.45
CA SER A 28 3.90 -8.45 -13.57
C SER A 28 4.23 -9.95 -13.64
N ASN A 29 5.18 -10.30 -14.50
CA ASN A 29 5.74 -11.65 -14.64
C ASN A 29 7.19 -11.59 -15.16
N SER A 30 7.82 -12.74 -15.41
CA SER A 30 9.19 -12.83 -15.93
C SER A 30 9.42 -12.13 -17.28
N SER A 31 8.35 -11.88 -18.05
CA SER A 31 8.40 -11.15 -19.33
C SER A 31 8.09 -9.66 -19.17
N ASN A 32 8.01 -9.16 -17.93
CA ASN A 32 7.65 -7.80 -17.58
C ASN A 32 6.27 -7.36 -18.12
N ALA A 33 5.29 -8.27 -18.10
CA ALA A 33 3.95 -7.99 -18.60
C ALA A 33 3.18 -7.01 -17.70
N LEU A 34 2.35 -6.16 -18.31
CA LEU A 34 1.52 -5.18 -17.58
C LEU A 34 0.24 -5.84 -17.05
N VAL A 35 0.37 -6.75 -16.09
CA VAL A 35 -0.74 -7.59 -15.61
C VAL A 35 -0.72 -7.82 -14.11
N PHE A 36 -1.92 -7.95 -13.52
CA PHE A 36 -2.11 -8.59 -12.21
C PHE A 36 -2.54 -10.04 -12.47
N GLN A 37 -1.93 -11.03 -11.84
CA GLN A 37 -2.24 -12.43 -12.11
C GLN A 37 -2.48 -13.22 -10.80
N PRO A 38 -3.69 -13.76 -10.58
CA PRO A 38 -4.92 -13.51 -11.35
C PRO A 38 -5.45 -12.07 -11.23
N ASP A 39 -6.18 -11.60 -12.25
CA ASP A 39 -6.81 -10.27 -12.32
C ASP A 39 -8.27 -10.24 -11.84
N ASN A 40 -8.84 -11.39 -11.53
CA ASN A 40 -10.15 -11.53 -10.89
C ASN A 40 -10.04 -12.57 -9.78
N ILE A 41 -10.21 -12.13 -8.54
CA ILE A 41 -10.16 -13.01 -7.37
C ILE A 41 -11.42 -12.89 -6.52
N LYS A 42 -11.68 -13.95 -5.75
CA LYS A 42 -12.68 -13.97 -4.69
C LYS A 42 -11.97 -14.12 -3.37
N ALA A 43 -12.34 -13.29 -2.40
CA ALA A 43 -11.77 -13.28 -1.07
C ALA A 43 -12.86 -13.04 -0.02
N THR A 44 -12.84 -13.81 1.06
CA THR A 44 -13.78 -13.64 2.17
C THR A 44 -13.25 -12.64 3.19
N VAL A 45 -14.15 -12.10 4.03
CA VAL A 45 -13.73 -11.21 5.13
C VAL A 45 -12.72 -11.92 6.03
N GLY A 46 -11.65 -11.22 6.39
CA GLY A 46 -10.55 -11.74 7.21
C GLY A 46 -9.41 -12.43 6.44
N GLN A 47 -9.59 -12.71 5.14
CA GLN A 47 -8.47 -13.15 4.29
C GLN A 47 -7.53 -12.00 3.97
N MET A 48 -6.29 -12.35 3.66
CA MET A 48 -5.29 -11.42 3.16
C MET A 48 -5.12 -11.59 1.65
N VAL A 49 -4.94 -10.48 0.93
CA VAL A 49 -4.48 -10.50 -0.46
C VAL A 49 -3.07 -9.95 -0.48
N GLN A 50 -2.11 -10.79 -0.84
CA GLN A 50 -0.69 -10.43 -0.96
C GLN A 50 -0.31 -10.27 -2.43
N PHE A 51 0.12 -9.07 -2.76
CA PHE A 51 0.67 -8.71 -4.05
C PHE A 51 2.18 -8.95 -4.04
N GLN A 52 2.68 -9.78 -4.97
CA GLN A 52 4.11 -10.09 -5.12
C GLN A 52 4.61 -9.49 -6.44
N PHE A 53 5.58 -8.57 -6.36
CA PHE A 53 6.03 -7.78 -7.52
C PHE A 53 7.19 -8.48 -8.21
N GLU A 54 6.96 -9.07 -9.40
CA GLU A 54 7.93 -9.98 -10.03
C GLU A 54 8.88 -9.31 -11.01
N ALA A 55 8.47 -8.20 -11.63
CA ALA A 55 9.32 -7.43 -12.53
C ALA A 55 8.91 -5.95 -12.56
N GLY A 56 9.81 -5.11 -13.04
CA GLY A 56 9.54 -3.70 -13.32
C GLY A 56 9.35 -2.85 -12.05
N ASN A 57 8.50 -1.83 -12.18
CA ASN A 57 8.09 -0.95 -11.10
C ASN A 57 6.58 -0.70 -11.24
N HIS A 58 5.81 -1.14 -10.26
CA HIS A 58 4.36 -1.09 -10.31
C HIS A 58 3.79 -0.59 -8.99
N THR A 59 2.49 -0.33 -9.00
CA THR A 59 1.71 0.01 -7.81
C THR A 59 0.48 -0.89 -7.76
N VAL A 60 -0.08 -1.02 -6.57
CA VAL A 60 -1.39 -1.57 -6.29
C VAL A 60 -2.20 -0.45 -5.66
N THR A 61 -3.18 0.07 -6.39
CA THR A 61 -3.97 1.22 -5.96
C THR A 61 -5.46 0.94 -6.13
N GLN A 62 -6.26 1.17 -5.10
CA GLN A 62 -7.71 1.04 -5.18
C GLN A 62 -8.32 2.22 -5.95
N SER A 63 -9.21 1.93 -6.89
CA SER A 63 -9.98 2.91 -7.66
C SER A 63 -11.48 2.71 -7.53
N ALA A 64 -12.24 3.65 -8.09
CA ALA A 64 -13.66 3.47 -8.37
C ALA A 64 -13.83 2.79 -9.73
N PHE A 65 -14.91 2.02 -9.91
CA PHE A 65 -15.19 1.38 -11.20
C PHE A 65 -15.29 2.40 -12.35
N ASP A 66 -15.97 3.52 -12.10
CA ASP A 66 -16.29 4.56 -13.10
C ASP A 66 -15.10 5.51 -13.32
N SER A 67 -14.01 5.34 -12.59
CA SER A 67 -12.75 6.09 -12.73
C SER A 67 -11.56 5.14 -12.46
N PRO A 68 -11.37 4.15 -13.35
CA PRO A 68 -10.48 3.01 -13.16
C PRO A 68 -9.03 3.37 -12.83
N CYS A 69 -8.54 4.49 -13.35
CA CYS A 69 -7.15 4.92 -13.24
C CYS A 69 -6.94 6.03 -12.21
N GLN A 70 -7.93 6.26 -11.35
CA GLN A 70 -7.91 7.30 -10.32
C GLN A 70 -8.16 6.72 -8.93
N PRO A 71 -7.54 7.25 -7.87
CA PRO A 71 -7.74 6.72 -6.53
C PRO A 71 -9.19 6.82 -6.08
N VAL A 72 -9.66 5.78 -5.40
CA VAL A 72 -11.03 5.69 -4.89
C VAL A 72 -11.41 6.83 -3.94
N SER A 73 -10.42 7.45 -3.29
CA SER A 73 -10.60 8.60 -2.39
C SER A 73 -11.02 9.90 -3.11
N LEU A 74 -10.89 9.98 -4.44
CA LEU A 74 -11.39 11.11 -5.22
C LEU A 74 -12.87 10.97 -5.59
N HIS A 75 -13.40 9.75 -5.51
CA HIS A 75 -14.71 9.37 -6.04
C HIS A 75 -15.66 8.82 -4.97
N SER A 76 -15.18 8.70 -3.73
CA SER A 76 -15.94 8.16 -2.61
C SER A 76 -15.34 8.59 -1.27
N ASN A 77 -16.05 8.31 -0.18
CA ASN A 77 -15.54 8.51 1.19
C ASN A 77 -14.59 7.39 1.66
N ALA A 78 -14.25 6.42 0.79
CA ALA A 78 -13.29 5.39 1.13
C ALA A 78 -11.86 5.94 1.04
N THR A 79 -11.07 5.78 2.10
CA THR A 79 -9.63 6.12 2.08
C THR A 79 -8.88 5.35 0.99
N GLY A 80 -9.30 4.11 0.73
CA GLY A 80 -8.66 3.22 -0.21
C GLY A 80 -7.31 2.69 0.27
N PHE A 81 -6.61 2.01 -0.64
CA PHE A 81 -5.24 1.55 -0.43
C PHE A 81 -4.34 1.94 -1.60
N HIS A 82 -3.06 2.17 -1.30
CA HIS A 82 -2.02 2.45 -2.27
C HIS A 82 -0.69 1.89 -1.76
N SER A 83 -0.05 1.01 -2.53
CA SER A 83 1.23 0.41 -2.16
C SER A 83 2.43 1.35 -2.26
N GLY A 84 2.28 2.50 -2.92
CA GLY A 84 3.43 3.21 -3.50
C GLY A 84 4.05 2.43 -4.66
N PHE A 85 5.10 2.99 -5.25
CA PHE A 85 5.90 2.32 -6.26
C PHE A 85 6.78 1.24 -5.62
N GLN A 86 6.76 0.05 -6.22
CA GLN A 86 7.47 -1.14 -5.76
C GLN A 86 8.50 -1.55 -6.85
N PRO A 87 9.68 -0.92 -6.88
CA PRO A 87 10.72 -1.22 -7.87
C PRO A 87 11.40 -2.56 -7.54
N VAL A 88 11.17 -3.58 -8.37
CA VAL A 88 11.68 -4.94 -8.12
C VAL A 88 13.21 -4.98 -8.08
N ALA A 89 13.87 -4.16 -8.88
CA ALA A 89 15.33 -4.06 -8.88
C ALA A 89 15.93 -3.69 -7.50
N ALA A 90 15.21 -2.92 -6.68
CA ALA A 90 15.67 -2.55 -5.34
C ALA A 90 15.66 -3.75 -4.39
N SER A 91 14.58 -4.53 -4.35
CA SER A 91 14.51 -5.73 -3.51
C SER A 91 15.34 -6.89 -4.05
N ALA A 92 15.50 -6.99 -5.38
CA ALA A 92 16.33 -8.03 -5.99
C ALA A 92 17.81 -7.91 -5.60
N ALA A 93 18.31 -6.69 -5.37
CA ALA A 93 19.66 -6.47 -4.84
C ALA A 93 19.88 -7.08 -3.45
N GLU A 94 18.79 -7.33 -2.71
CA GLU A 94 18.77 -7.95 -1.38
C GLU A 94 18.33 -9.42 -1.43
N GLY A 95 18.10 -9.99 -2.63
CA GLY A 95 17.60 -11.36 -2.80
C GLY A 95 16.13 -11.55 -2.43
N MET A 96 15.35 -10.46 -2.42
CA MET A 96 13.95 -10.41 -1.97
C MET A 96 13.00 -10.03 -3.11
N ILE A 97 11.71 -10.33 -2.94
CA ILE A 97 10.63 -9.86 -3.81
C ILE A 97 9.81 -8.81 -3.03
N PRO A 98 9.54 -7.61 -3.59
CA PRO A 98 8.67 -6.65 -2.91
C PRO A 98 7.27 -7.25 -2.75
N THR A 99 6.66 -7.01 -1.60
CA THR A 99 5.27 -7.43 -1.35
C THR A 99 4.44 -6.31 -0.75
N TYR A 100 3.15 -6.31 -1.08
CA TYR A 100 2.15 -5.44 -0.47
C TYR A 100 0.96 -6.29 -0.07
N THR A 101 0.45 -6.16 1.16
CA THR A 101 -0.63 -7.02 1.64
C THR A 101 -1.79 -6.17 2.16
N ILE A 102 -3.01 -6.52 1.75
CA ILE A 102 -4.25 -5.92 2.27
C ILE A 102 -5.10 -6.96 2.98
N MET A 103 -5.85 -6.52 3.99
CA MET A 103 -6.88 -7.34 4.64
C MET A 103 -8.24 -7.05 3.98
N VAL A 104 -9.00 -8.11 3.72
CA VAL A 104 -10.36 -8.00 3.19
C VAL A 104 -11.33 -7.75 4.33
N ASN A 105 -11.83 -6.52 4.44
CA ASN A 105 -12.74 -6.10 5.52
C ASN A 105 -14.23 -6.28 5.17
N ASN A 106 -14.56 -6.41 3.89
CA ASN A 106 -15.91 -6.65 3.41
C ASN A 106 -15.85 -7.33 2.02
N THR A 107 -16.99 -7.80 1.53
CA THR A 107 -17.11 -8.47 0.23
C THR A 107 -17.59 -7.55 -0.88
N THR A 108 -17.56 -6.23 -0.70
CA THR A 108 -17.89 -5.30 -1.79
C THR A 108 -16.80 -5.35 -2.86
N PRO A 109 -17.14 -5.21 -4.17
CA PRO A 109 -16.14 -5.24 -5.23
C PRO A 109 -15.08 -4.15 -5.04
N MET A 110 -13.80 -4.54 -5.00
CA MET A 110 -12.67 -3.61 -4.98
C MET A 110 -11.99 -3.63 -6.34
N TRP A 111 -11.95 -2.46 -6.98
CA TRP A 111 -11.32 -2.25 -8.27
C TRP A 111 -9.92 -1.70 -8.05
N VAL A 112 -8.95 -2.23 -8.79
CA VAL A 112 -7.53 -1.96 -8.53
C VAL A 112 -6.82 -1.66 -9.85
N TYR A 113 -5.91 -0.70 -9.83
CA TYR A 113 -5.10 -0.31 -10.98
C TYR A 113 -3.64 -0.12 -10.62
N CYS A 114 -2.79 -0.22 -11.64
CA CYS A 114 -1.41 0.23 -11.58
C CYS A 114 -1.31 1.70 -12.02
N ALA A 115 -0.78 2.56 -11.15
CA ALA A 115 -0.64 4.00 -11.38
C ALA A 115 0.66 4.38 -12.11
N GLN A 116 1.47 3.41 -12.54
CA GLN A 116 2.71 3.66 -13.27
C GLN A 116 2.44 4.04 -14.72
N GLY A 117 2.91 5.20 -15.15
CA GLY A 117 2.98 5.58 -16.57
C GLY A 117 1.62 5.45 -17.28
N LYS A 118 1.54 4.58 -18.29
CA LYS A 118 0.30 4.22 -19.00
C LYS A 118 -0.23 2.81 -18.67
N HIS A 119 0.22 2.21 -17.57
CA HIS A 119 -0.07 0.80 -17.28
C HIS A 119 -1.56 0.54 -17.09
N CYS A 120 -2.28 1.41 -16.37
CA CYS A 120 -3.73 1.30 -16.24
C CYS A 120 -4.44 1.36 -17.60
N GLN A 121 -4.13 2.35 -18.46
CA GLN A 121 -4.77 2.44 -19.79
C GLN A 121 -4.35 1.30 -20.74
N ALA A 122 -3.20 0.67 -20.49
CA ALA A 122 -2.78 -0.55 -21.17
C ALA A 122 -3.49 -1.83 -20.67
N GLY A 123 -4.41 -1.70 -19.70
CA GLY A 123 -5.20 -2.82 -19.16
C GLY A 123 -4.65 -3.45 -17.90
N MET A 124 -3.66 -2.83 -17.23
CA MET A 124 -3.12 -3.30 -15.95
C MET A 124 -4.06 -2.91 -14.80
N VAL A 125 -5.18 -3.63 -14.75
CA VAL A 125 -6.25 -3.48 -13.77
C VAL A 125 -6.74 -4.85 -13.31
N MET A 126 -7.33 -4.91 -12.12
CA MET A 126 -7.92 -6.13 -11.58
C MET A 126 -9.13 -5.83 -10.69
N VAL A 127 -9.83 -6.90 -10.31
CA VAL A 127 -10.96 -6.84 -9.39
C VAL A 127 -10.85 -7.91 -8.31
N ILE A 128 -11.18 -7.50 -7.08
CA ILE A 128 -11.40 -8.39 -5.95
C ILE A 128 -12.90 -8.41 -5.68
N ASN A 129 -13.50 -9.59 -5.55
CA ASN A 129 -14.92 -9.76 -5.25
C ASN A 129 -15.88 -9.12 -6.27
N GLU A 130 -15.59 -9.27 -7.57
CA GLU A 130 -16.51 -8.86 -8.65
C GLU A 130 -17.94 -9.37 -8.39
N ASN A 131 -18.98 -8.57 -8.63
CA ASN A 131 -20.37 -8.97 -8.38
C ASN A 131 -21.30 -8.62 -9.56
N THR A 132 -21.06 -9.28 -10.69
CA THR A 132 -21.88 -9.14 -11.91
C THR A 132 -23.32 -9.64 -11.74
N ALA A 133 -23.59 -10.48 -10.73
CA ALA A 133 -24.95 -10.88 -10.39
C ALA A 133 -25.77 -9.72 -9.82
N ALA A 134 -25.15 -8.84 -9.01
CA ALA A 134 -25.80 -7.63 -8.49
C ALA A 134 -25.81 -6.50 -9.53
N ASN A 135 -24.78 -6.39 -10.37
CA ASN A 135 -24.73 -5.41 -11.46
C ASN A 135 -23.89 -5.94 -12.63
N SER A 136 -24.57 -6.42 -13.67
CA SER A 136 -23.93 -7.04 -14.84
C SER A 136 -23.06 -6.07 -15.65
N THR A 137 -23.26 -4.76 -15.52
CA THR A 137 -22.42 -3.76 -16.20
C THR A 137 -21.10 -3.53 -15.47
N ARG A 138 -20.97 -3.93 -14.20
CA ARG A 138 -19.75 -3.79 -13.40
C ARG A 138 -18.91 -5.06 -13.43
N SER A 139 -18.33 -5.34 -14.61
CA SER A 139 -17.43 -6.45 -14.87
C SER A 139 -15.99 -5.98 -15.11
N LEU A 140 -15.00 -6.85 -14.91
CA LEU A 140 -13.60 -6.60 -15.21
C LEU A 140 -13.38 -6.28 -16.70
N ALA A 141 -14.16 -6.89 -17.58
CA ALA A 141 -14.11 -6.57 -19.01
C ALA A 141 -14.47 -5.11 -19.27
N ASN A 142 -15.58 -4.62 -18.67
CA ASN A 142 -15.98 -3.23 -18.80
C ASN A 142 -15.02 -2.28 -18.08
N PHE A 143 -14.47 -2.71 -16.93
CA PHE A 143 -13.46 -1.94 -16.21
C PHE A 143 -12.19 -1.71 -17.03
N LYS A 144 -11.71 -2.75 -17.73
CA LYS A 144 -10.59 -2.65 -18.69
C LYS A 144 -10.90 -1.71 -19.85
N GLU A 145 -12.14 -1.69 -20.34
CA GLU A 145 -12.53 -0.78 -21.43
C GLU A 145 -12.51 0.68 -20.97
N LEU A 146 -13.11 0.97 -19.80
CA LEU A 146 -13.08 2.30 -19.20
C LEU A 146 -11.64 2.76 -18.93
N ALA A 147 -10.74 1.84 -18.55
CA ALA A 147 -9.36 2.18 -18.23
C ALA A 147 -8.60 2.77 -19.41
N LYS A 148 -8.90 2.34 -20.64
CA LYS A 148 -8.17 2.78 -21.85
C LYS A 148 -8.21 4.29 -22.08
N THR A 149 -9.27 4.95 -21.63
CA THR A 149 -9.51 6.37 -21.88
C THR A 149 -9.49 7.23 -20.62
N ASP A 150 -9.32 6.63 -19.43
CA ASP A 150 -9.26 7.38 -18.18
C ASP A 150 -7.90 8.07 -17.96
N THR A 151 -7.94 9.13 -17.16
CA THR A 151 -6.75 9.87 -16.72
C THR A 151 -6.11 9.14 -15.54
N ILE A 152 -4.83 8.80 -15.65
CA ILE A 152 -4.07 8.23 -14.53
C ILE A 152 -3.79 9.31 -13.49
N ILE A 153 -4.11 9.00 -12.24
CA ILE A 153 -3.71 9.78 -11.07
C ILE A 153 -2.93 8.88 -10.12
N VAL A 154 -1.75 9.34 -9.68
CA VAL A 154 -0.99 8.68 -8.61
C VAL A 154 -1.39 9.31 -7.27
N PRO A 155 -1.85 8.53 -6.28
CA PRO A 155 -2.19 9.07 -4.96
C PRO A 155 -1.01 9.82 -4.33
N GLY A 156 -1.27 10.98 -3.74
CA GLY A 156 -0.26 11.78 -3.06
C GLY A 156 0.73 12.52 -3.98
N SER A 157 0.67 12.30 -5.30
CA SER A 157 1.33 13.20 -6.25
C SER A 157 0.47 14.44 -6.40
N ALA A 158 1.03 15.62 -6.16
CA ALA A 158 0.36 16.86 -6.57
C ALA A 158 0.01 16.71 -8.05
N ALA A 159 -1.27 16.87 -8.40
CA ALA A 159 -1.71 16.75 -9.78
C ALA A 159 -0.79 17.61 -10.65
N ALA A 160 0.01 16.97 -11.50
CA ALA A 160 0.78 17.67 -12.50
C ALA A 160 -0.26 18.26 -13.46
N GLY A 161 -0.66 19.51 -13.19
CA GLY A 161 -1.50 20.28 -14.09
C GLY A 161 -0.81 20.29 -15.44
N THR A 162 -1.45 19.71 -16.44
CA THR A 162 -1.05 19.83 -17.84
C THR A 162 -1.28 21.28 -18.27
N THR A 163 -0.35 22.18 -17.92
CA THR A 163 -0.27 23.49 -18.55
C THR A 163 0.58 23.34 -19.79
N GLY A 164 -0.01 23.72 -20.92
CA GLY A 164 0.51 23.50 -22.27
C GLY A 164 1.96 23.94 -22.47
N SER A 165 2.61 23.17 -23.34
CA SER A 165 3.90 23.49 -23.94
C SER A 165 3.82 24.84 -24.65
N THR A 166 4.44 25.87 -24.07
CA THR A 166 4.91 27.04 -24.82
C THR A 166 6.40 27.18 -24.58
N SER A 167 7.16 26.79 -25.60
CA SER A 167 8.56 27.08 -25.79
C SER A 167 8.77 28.59 -25.86
N THR A 168 9.52 29.15 -24.91
CA THR A 168 10.23 30.42 -25.10
C THR A 168 11.64 30.30 -24.54
N THR A 169 12.59 30.27 -25.47
CA THR A 169 14.01 30.52 -25.29
C THR A 169 14.24 31.85 -24.57
N GLY A 170 15.08 31.87 -23.53
CA GLY A 170 15.43 33.07 -22.79
C GLY A 170 16.82 32.96 -22.15
N THR A 171 17.77 33.64 -22.78
CA THR A 171 19.20 33.73 -22.49
C THR A 171 19.54 34.37 -21.14
N SER A 172 20.67 33.94 -20.59
CA SER A 172 21.39 34.41 -19.39
C SER A 172 21.61 35.92 -19.30
N THR A 173 21.49 36.48 -18.09
CA THR A 173 22.33 37.59 -17.61
C THR A 173 22.41 37.61 -16.09
N GLY A 174 23.62 37.80 -15.56
CA GLY A 174 23.94 37.78 -14.14
C GLY A 174 23.59 39.06 -13.39
N GLY A 175 23.70 38.97 -12.06
CA GLY A 175 23.60 40.09 -11.13
C GLY A 175 24.05 39.66 -9.74
N THR A 176 25.30 39.99 -9.41
CA THR A 176 25.92 39.91 -8.09
C THR A 176 25.38 40.99 -7.16
N THR A 177 25.02 40.65 -5.93
CA THR A 177 25.20 41.50 -4.73
C THR A 177 25.09 40.62 -3.47
N GLY A 178 26.06 40.74 -2.56
CA GLY A 178 26.14 39.99 -1.31
C GLY A 178 25.59 40.73 -0.09
N ALA A 179 25.36 39.97 0.97
CA ALA A 179 25.50 40.32 2.40
C ALA A 179 25.28 39.02 3.22
N THR A 180 26.32 38.32 3.68
CA THR A 180 26.81 38.32 5.08
C THR A 180 25.75 38.51 6.17
N GLY A 181 25.53 37.45 6.94
CA GLY A 181 24.71 37.42 8.16
C GLY A 181 24.93 36.13 8.94
N THR A 182 26.07 36.04 9.63
CA THR A 182 26.44 34.97 10.57
C THR A 182 25.64 35.13 11.87
N SER A 183 24.91 34.10 12.28
CA SER A 183 24.37 33.98 13.63
C SER A 183 24.57 32.58 14.18
N ALA A 184 25.27 32.54 15.30
CA ALA A 184 25.85 31.42 16.01
C ALA A 184 24.90 30.25 16.34
N GLY A 185 25.43 29.04 16.14
CA GLY A 185 24.87 27.82 16.73
C GLY A 185 25.17 27.76 18.22
N VAL A 186 24.13 27.57 19.02
CA VAL A 186 24.25 27.22 20.44
C VAL A 186 24.14 25.70 20.56
N VAL A 187 25.26 25.09 20.94
CA VAL A 187 25.37 23.67 21.28
C VAL A 187 24.83 23.50 22.70
N LEU A 188 23.66 22.86 22.84
CA LEU A 188 23.16 22.44 24.15
C LEU A 188 23.30 20.92 24.27
N LYS A 189 24.36 20.49 24.97
CA LYS A 189 24.52 19.13 25.47
C LYS A 189 23.62 18.96 26.70
N THR A 190 22.66 18.05 26.64
CA THR A 190 21.99 17.52 27.83
C THR A 190 22.23 16.01 27.91
N SER A 191 22.93 15.64 28.99
CA SER A 191 23.21 14.27 29.40
C SER A 191 22.08 13.72 30.27
N GLY A 192 21.82 12.42 30.16
CA GLY A 192 21.01 11.64 31.10
C GLY A 192 19.60 11.32 30.59
N SER A 193 19.02 10.14 30.75
CA SER A 193 19.42 8.95 31.52
C SER A 193 18.66 7.74 30.97
N LEU A 194 19.31 6.58 30.98
CA LEU A 194 18.69 5.26 30.76
C LEU A 194 17.55 5.03 31.76
N SER A 195 16.44 4.46 31.30
CA SER A 195 15.46 3.78 32.16
C SER A 195 15.05 2.48 31.49
N LEU A 196 15.74 1.41 31.91
CA LEU A 196 15.47 0.02 31.60
C LEU A 196 14.33 -0.44 32.52
N LEU A 197 13.15 -0.77 31.99
CA LEU A 197 12.14 -1.52 32.75
C LEU A 197 12.48 -3.01 32.64
N GLY A 198 13.27 -3.49 33.60
CA GLY A 198 13.43 -4.92 33.87
C GLY A 198 12.25 -5.41 34.70
N LEU A 199 11.44 -6.33 34.16
CA LEU A 199 10.47 -7.10 34.92
C LEU A 199 11.14 -8.43 35.32
N ALA A 200 11.81 -8.42 36.47
CA ALA A 200 12.30 -9.65 37.11
C ALA A 200 11.24 -10.11 38.12
N ALA A 201 10.51 -11.17 37.79
CA ALA A 201 9.70 -11.91 38.73
C ALA A 201 10.50 -13.14 39.19
N ALA A 202 11.19 -13.00 40.32
CA ALA A 202 11.64 -14.12 41.12
C ALA A 202 10.80 -14.10 42.40
N LEU A 203 10.01 -15.16 42.64
CA LEU A 203 9.47 -15.42 43.97
C LEU A 203 9.82 -16.85 44.38
N PHE A 204 10.52 -16.90 45.50
CA PHE A 204 11.05 -18.03 46.22
C PHE A 204 9.99 -18.67 47.13
N LEU A 205 10.30 -19.89 47.60
CA LEU A 205 9.71 -20.67 48.71
C LEU A 205 8.50 -21.54 48.28
N LEU A 206 8.58 -22.87 48.30
CA LEU A 206 9.18 -23.81 49.26
C LEU A 206 9.90 -24.96 48.54
#